data_AF-A0A9D0X915-F1
#
_entry.id   AF-A0A9D0X915-F1
#
_cell.length_a   1.000
_cell.length_b   1.000
_cell.length_c   1.000
_cell.angle_alpha   90.00
_cell.angle_beta   90.00
_cell.angle_gamma   90.00
#
_symmetry.space_group_name_H-M   'P 1'
#
loop_
_entity.id
_entity.type
_entity.pdbx_description
1 polymer ?
#
loop_
_entity_poly.entity_id
_entity_poly.type
_entity_poly.pdbx_seq_one_letter_code
_entity_poly.pdbx_strand_id
1 'polypeptide(L)' 'MSSVSHISALERRHQMLEQQITIEMQHPSRDALKIQELKRKKLEVKDEIARLQNETRH' A
#
# COMPACT_ATOMS: atom_id res chain seq x y z
N MET A 1 -15.40 18.10 -2.30
CA MET A 1 -15.32 16.70 -2.76
C MET A 1 -13.88 16.41 -3.14
N SER A 2 -12.99 15.98 -2.22
CA SER A 2 -11.57 15.92 -2.60
C SER A 2 -10.66 14.98 -1.79
N SER A 3 -10.82 14.84 -0.48
CA SER A 3 -9.93 13.98 0.33
C SER A 3 -10.33 12.51 0.32
N VAL A 4 -11.64 12.21 0.40
CA VAL A 4 -12.17 10.83 0.45
C VAL A 4 -11.81 10.04 -0.81
N SER A 5 -11.91 10.67 -1.99
CA SER A 5 -11.53 10.03 -3.27
C SER A 5 -10.05 9.66 -3.31
N HIS A 6 -9.19 10.52 -2.76
CA HIS A 6 -7.75 10.30 -2.73
C HIS A 6 -7.37 9.15 -1.79
N ILE A 7 -7.98 9.09 -0.60
CA ILE A 7 -7.82 7.97 0.34
C ILE A 7 -8.28 6.66 -0.30
N SER A 8 -9.44 6.62 -0.95
CA SER A 8 -9.93 5.41 -1.62
C SER A 8 -9.00 4.94 -2.76
N ALA A 9 -8.36 5.87 -3.48
CA ALA A 9 -7.38 5.53 -4.50
C ALA A 9 -6.11 4.90 -3.89
N LEU A 10 -5.63 5.45 -2.76
CA LEU A 10 -4.49 4.91 -2.02
C LEU A 10 -4.80 3.55 -1.39
N GLU A 11 -6.00 3.35 -0.85
CA GLU A 11 -6.45 2.06 -0.32
C GLU A 11 -6.46 0.97 -1.40
N ARG A 12 -6.97 1.28 -2.61
CA ARG A 12 -6.88 0.36 -3.75
C ARG A 12 -5.43 0.01 -4.08
N ARG A 13 -4.54 1.00 -4.07
CA ARG A 13 -3.11 0.81 -4.32
C ARG A 13 -2.47 -0.10 -3.25
N HIS A 14 -2.85 0.10 -1.99
CA HIS A 14 -2.42 -0.74 -0.87
C HIS A 14 -2.89 -2.20 -1.04
N GLN A 15 -4.15 -2.41 -1.43
CA GLN A 15 -4.67 -3.76 -1.70
C GLN A 15 -3.92 -4.45 -2.85
N MET A 16 -3.60 -3.72 -3.92
CA MET A 16 -2.81 -4.27 -5.02
C MET A 16 -1.39 -4.67 -4.58
N LEU A 17 -0.74 -3.86 -3.74
CA LEU A 17 0.56 -4.18 -3.18
C LEU A 17 0.50 -5.42 -2.27
N GLU A 18 -0.55 -5.58 -1.47
CA GLU A 18 -0.76 -6.78 -0.66
C GLU A 18 -0.94 -8.04 -1.51
N GLN A 19 -1.73 -7.97 -2.57
CA GLN A 19 -1.91 -9.09 -3.48
C GLN A 19 -0.60 -9.48 -4.15
N GLN A 20 0.18 -8.50 -4.63
CA GLN A 20 1.50 -8.77 -5.22
C GLN A 20 2.45 -9.43 -4.20
N ILE A 21 2.51 -8.93 -2.96
CA ILE A 21 3.31 -9.55 -1.89
C ILE A 21 2.87 -11.00 -1.65
N THR A 22 1.57 -11.25 -1.63
CA THR A 22 1.01 -12.58 -1.36
C THR A 22 1.37 -13.56 -2.47
N ILE A 23 1.23 -13.14 -3.73
CA ILE A 23 1.60 -13.93 -4.91
C ILE A 23 3.11 -14.24 -4.90
N GLU A 24 3.94 -13.23 -4.68
CA GLU A 24 5.41 -13.40 -4.63
C GLU A 24 5.86 -14.28 -3.44
N MET A 25 5.16 -14.20 -2.30
CA MET A 25 5.42 -15.08 -1.16
C MET A 25 5.02 -16.53 -1.40
N GLN A 26 3.98 -16.77 -2.22
CA GLN A 26 3.53 -18.11 -2.60
C GLN A 26 4.41 -18.73 -3.69
N HIS A 27 5.11 -17.91 -4.48
CA HIS A 27 5.99 -18.39 -5.52
C HIS A 27 7.19 -19.16 -4.93
N PRO A 28 7.61 -20.32 -5.47
CA PRO A 28 8.73 -21.09 -4.93
C PRO A 28 10.09 -20.41 -5.13
N SER A 29 10.26 -19.63 -6.21
CA SER A 29 11.40 -18.71 -6.39
C SER A 29 11.04 -17.34 -5.83
N ARG A 30 10.99 -17.24 -4.49
CA ARG A 30 10.65 -16.01 -3.77
C ARG A 30 11.77 -15.01 -3.95
N ASP A 31 11.52 -13.92 -4.66
CA ASP A 31 12.48 -12.84 -4.72
C ASP A 31 12.35 -11.97 -3.46
N ALA A 32 13.19 -12.28 -2.48
CA ALA A 32 13.16 -11.62 -1.17
C ALA A 32 13.37 -10.10 -1.28
N LEU A 33 14.18 -9.64 -2.26
CA LEU A 33 14.39 -8.22 -2.54
C LEU A 33 13.09 -7.58 -3.03
N LYS A 34 12.40 -8.22 -3.96
CA LYS A 34 11.12 -7.73 -4.50
C LYS A 34 10.04 -7.67 -3.42
N ILE A 35 9.95 -8.69 -2.56
CA ILE A 35 9.02 -8.69 -1.41
C ILE A 35 9.36 -7.55 -0.44
N GLN A 36 10.64 -7.29 -0.17
CA GLN A 36 11.09 -6.21 0.70
C GLN A 36 10.73 -4.84 0.12
N GLU A 37 10.94 -4.62 -1.18
CA GLU A 37 10.52 -3.40 -1.86
C GLU A 37 9.00 -3.20 -1.83
N LEU A 38 8.23 -4.26 -2.09
CA LEU A 38 6.78 -4.19 -2.05
C LEU A 38 6.26 -3.87 -0.64
N LYS A 39 6.85 -4.48 0.41
CA LYS A 39 6.53 -4.15 1.80
C LYS A 39 6.87 -2.71 2.15
N ARG A 40 7.98 -2.19 1.65
CA ARG A 40 8.37 -0.78 1.84
C ARG A 40 7.37 0.17 1.17
N LYS A 41 7.01 -0.09 -0.08
CA LYS A 41 5.96 0.68 -0.80
C LYS A 41 4.60 0.59 -0.08
N LYS A 42 4.24 -0.58 0.45
CA LYS A 42 3.02 -0.76 1.25
C LYS A 42 3.03 0.12 2.50
N LEU A 43 4.18 0.19 3.19
CA LEU A 43 4.34 1.04 4.37
C LEU A 43 4.21 2.53 4.01
N GLU A 44 4.86 2.97 2.94
CA GLU A 44 4.79 4.36 2.46
C GLU A 44 3.35 4.77 2.12
N VAL A 45 2.60 3.92 1.38
CA VAL A 45 1.18 4.17 1.07
C VAL A 45 0.33 4.23 2.34
N LYS A 46 0.60 3.36 3.32
CA LYS A 46 -0.11 3.38 4.60
C LYS A 46 0.14 4.67 5.37
N ASP A 47 1.39 5.14 5.41
CA ASP A 47 1.76 6.41 6.06
C ASP A 47 1.15 7.62 5.36
N GLU A 48 1.04 7.57 4.03
CA GLU A 48 0.38 8.61 3.23
C GLU A 48 -1.13 8.64 3.51
N ILE A 49 -1.79 7.48 3.56
CA ILE A 49 -3.19 7.37 3.99
C ILE A 49 -3.39 7.93 5.39
N ALA A 50 -2.52 7.56 6.35
CA ALA A 50 -2.62 8.04 7.73
C ALA A 50 -2.46 9.56 7.82
N ARG A 51 -1.53 10.15 7.05
CA ARG A 51 -1.37 11.60 6.96
C ARG A 51 -2.61 12.28 6.39
N LEU A 52 -3.13 11.79 5.27
CA LEU A 52 -4.33 12.36 4.63
C LEU A 52 -5.57 12.20 5.49
N GLN A 53 -5.71 11.07 6.20
CA GLN A 53 -6.78 10.86 7.17
C GLN A 53 -6.70 11.85 8.33
N ASN A 54 -5.49 12.16 8.81
CA ASN A 54 -5.28 13.15 9.86
C ASN A 54 -5.57 14.57 9.37
N GLU A 55 -5.14 14.91 8.15
CA GLU A 55 -5.37 16.22 7.52
C GLU A 55 -6.86 16.45 7.22
N THR A 56 -7.60 15.40 6.84
CA THR A 56 -9.06 15.48 6.59
C THR A 56 -9.89 15.65 7.87
N ARG A 57 -9.31 15.37 9.03
CA ARG A 57 -10.00 15.42 10.34
C ARG A 57 -9.89 16.78 11.05
N HIS A 58 -9.13 17.73 10.48
CA HIS A 58 -8.98 19.10 10.96
C HIS A 58 -9.86 20.07 10.16
#